data_AF-A0A4Y9YKG3-F1
#
_entry.id   AF-A0A4Y9YKG3-F1
#
_cell.length_a   1.000
_cell.length_b   1.000
_cell.length_c   1.000
_cell.angle_alpha   90.00
_cell.angle_beta   90.00
_cell.angle_gamma   90.00
#
_symmetry.space_group_name_H-M   'P 1'
#
loop_
_entity.id
_entity.type
_entity.pdbx_description
1 polymer ?
#
loop_
_entity_poly.entity_id
_entity_poly.type
_entity_poly.pdbx_seq_one_letter_code
_entity_poly.pdbx_strand_id
1 'polypeptide(L)'
;MLSATGSGVQSSSDSTREGSSALMMGCVQVQSGNKLPVTKHTAAMRKIKRECSIALQRKNRGEITHEEFMRIAKDCVERAKARQEAAKLMCDRVDSGEAVSVEEFERDCGYSEEDWQKLRPRIMNEADALAENVRRNRSRVFQKRSLRGR
;
A
#
# COMPACT_ATOMS: atom_id res chain seq x y z
N MET A 1 82.99 9.39 -0.55
CA MET A 1 82.86 9.92 -1.92
C MET A 1 81.37 10.09 -2.18
N LEU A 2 80.90 11.35 -2.17
CA LEU A 2 80.29 12.07 -3.31
C LEU A 2 78.91 11.50 -3.68
N SER A 3 77.84 12.24 -3.90
CA SER A 3 77.45 13.64 -3.73
C SER A 3 75.95 13.71 -4.09
N ALA A 4 75.28 14.73 -3.60
CA ALA A 4 73.87 15.06 -3.80
C ALA A 4 73.48 15.43 -5.25
N THR A 5 72.17 15.40 -5.52
CA THR A 5 71.32 16.40 -6.24
C THR A 5 69.92 15.77 -6.39
N GLY A 6 68.77 16.37 -6.05
CA GLY A 6 68.42 17.77 -5.84
C GLY A 6 67.54 18.25 -6.99
N SER A 7 66.27 18.57 -6.68
CA SER A 7 65.23 19.36 -7.45
C SER A 7 63.94 18.54 -7.61
N GLY A 8 62.76 18.90 -7.09
CA GLY A 8 62.26 20.19 -6.64
C GLY A 8 61.14 20.65 -7.58
N VAL A 9 59.87 20.56 -7.17
CA VAL A 9 58.78 21.39 -7.72
C VAL A 9 57.75 21.69 -6.61
N GLN A 10 57.88 22.91 -6.12
CA GLN A 10 56.89 23.93 -5.74
C GLN A 10 55.48 23.55 -5.24
N SER A 11 55.24 24.09 -4.04
CA SER A 11 54.00 24.55 -3.41
C SER A 11 53.01 25.29 -4.31
N SER A 12 51.71 25.07 -4.11
CA SER A 12 50.73 26.15 -3.89
C SER A 12 49.45 25.61 -3.24
N SER A 13 49.17 26.15 -2.06
CA SER A 13 47.86 26.26 -1.42
C SER A 13 46.85 26.98 -2.32
N ASP A 14 45.58 26.58 -2.31
CA ASP A 14 44.48 27.38 -1.71
C ASP A 14 43.07 26.78 -1.97
N SER A 15 42.18 27.03 -1.02
CA SER A 15 40.71 27.05 -1.09
C SER A 15 39.89 25.74 -1.17
N THR A 16 39.42 25.33 0.00
CA THR A 16 37.98 25.29 0.37
C THR A 16 36.97 24.93 -0.73
N ARG A 17 36.42 23.71 -0.71
CA ARG A 17 34.98 23.52 -0.94
C ARG A 17 34.44 22.15 -0.48
N GLU A 18 33.51 22.26 0.48
CA GLU A 18 32.31 21.45 0.68
C GLU A 18 32.45 19.95 0.96
N GLY A 19 32.08 19.61 2.19
CA GLY A 19 31.95 18.25 2.68
C GLY A 19 31.04 17.42 1.78
N SER A 20 31.59 16.30 1.33
CA SER A 20 30.85 15.18 0.77
C SER A 20 29.93 14.59 1.84
N SER A 21 28.77 15.22 2.04
CA SER A 21 27.60 14.52 2.58
C SER A 21 26.86 13.92 1.40
N ALA A 22 27.38 12.76 0.96
CA ALA A 22 26.64 11.89 0.07
C ALA A 22 25.48 11.29 0.88
N LEU A 23 24.39 12.04 0.99
CA LEU A 23 23.07 11.48 1.26
C LEU A 23 22.74 10.60 0.05
N MET A 24 23.21 9.34 0.11
CA MET A 24 22.69 8.25 -0.69
C MET A 24 21.25 8.04 -0.22
N MET A 25 20.38 8.92 -0.68
CA MET A 25 18.93 8.76 -0.68
C MET A 25 18.69 7.61 -1.65
N GLY A 26 18.88 6.40 -1.14
CA GLY A 26 18.59 5.18 -1.86
C GLY A 26 17.15 5.27 -2.30
N CYS A 27 16.94 5.49 -3.60
CA CYS A 27 15.65 5.25 -4.22
C CYS A 27 15.31 3.80 -3.88
N VAL A 28 14.43 3.63 -2.88
CA VAL A 28 13.71 2.39 -2.66
C VAL A 28 13.11 2.08 -4.02
N GLN A 29 13.70 1.11 -4.71
CA GLN A 29 13.11 0.55 -5.92
C GLN A 29 11.78 -0.06 -5.46
N VAL A 30 10.73 0.77 -5.51
CA VAL A 30 9.36 0.31 -5.53
C VAL A 30 9.27 -0.52 -6.80
N GLN A 31 9.51 -1.82 -6.64
CA GLN A 31 9.23 -2.81 -7.67
C GLN A 31 7.72 -2.78 -7.89
N SER A 32 7.30 -1.86 -8.75
CA SER A 32 5.94 -1.67 -9.21
C SER A 32 5.58 -2.88 -10.08
N GLY A 33 5.22 -3.97 -9.43
CA GLY A 33 4.44 -5.00 -10.09
C GLY A 33 3.10 -4.38 -10.48
N ASN A 34 2.68 -4.57 -11.74
CA ASN A 34 1.36 -4.20 -12.30
C ASN A 34 0.16 -4.90 -11.62
N LYS A 35 0.31 -5.31 -10.36
CA LYS A 35 -0.74 -5.95 -9.59
C LYS A 35 -1.70 -4.87 -9.12
N LEU A 36 -2.99 -5.16 -9.29
CA LEU A 36 -4.05 -4.31 -8.79
C LEU A 36 -3.90 -4.10 -7.28
N PRO A 37 -4.11 -2.87 -6.78
CA PRO A 37 -4.11 -2.56 -5.36
C PRO A 37 -5.07 -3.47 -4.60
N VAL A 38 -4.65 -3.95 -3.43
CA VAL A 38 -5.45 -4.87 -2.62
C VAL A 38 -5.63 -4.33 -1.21
N THR A 39 -6.83 -4.52 -0.66
CA THR A 39 -7.10 -4.13 0.73
C THR A 39 -6.27 -4.97 1.69
N LYS A 40 -5.96 -4.40 2.88
CA LYS A 40 -5.26 -5.09 3.97
C LYS A 40 -5.94 -6.40 4.35
N HIS A 41 -7.28 -6.41 4.40
CA HIS A 41 -8.06 -7.63 4.62
C HIS A 41 -7.78 -8.69 3.54
N THR A 42 -7.84 -8.30 2.26
CA THR A 42 -7.57 -9.22 1.14
C THR A 42 -6.15 -9.75 1.17
N ALA A 43 -5.17 -8.89 1.44
CA ALA A 43 -3.77 -9.28 1.57
C ALA A 43 -3.57 -10.29 2.71
N ALA A 44 -4.17 -10.05 3.88
CA ALA A 44 -4.12 -10.96 5.02
C ALA A 44 -4.76 -12.32 4.70
N MET A 45 -5.95 -12.32 4.09
CA MET A 45 -6.62 -13.56 3.69
C MET A 45 -5.82 -14.36 2.67
N ARG A 46 -5.18 -13.69 1.69
CA ARG A 46 -4.29 -14.34 0.73
C ARG A 46 -3.06 -14.94 1.40
N LYS A 47 -2.48 -14.25 2.38
CA LYS A 47 -1.33 -14.75 3.15
C LYS A 47 -1.70 -16.04 3.90
N ILE A 48 -2.82 -16.04 4.62
CA ILE A 48 -3.32 -17.23 5.35
C ILE A 48 -3.56 -18.40 4.40
N LYS A 49 -4.23 -18.16 3.26
CA LYS A 49 -4.45 -19.20 2.23
C LYS A 49 -3.13 -19.78 1.70
N ARG A 50 -2.14 -18.91 1.47
CA ARG A 50 -0.81 -19.33 0.99
C ARG A 50 -0.08 -20.17 2.03
N GLU A 51 -0.13 -19.79 3.30
CA GLU A 51 0.49 -20.57 4.39
C GLU A 51 -0.10 -21.98 4.49
N CYS A 52 -1.44 -22.09 4.45
CA CYS A 52 -2.12 -23.39 4.45
C CYS A 52 -1.76 -24.24 3.21
N SER A 53 -1.71 -23.61 2.03
CA SER A 53 -1.31 -24.29 0.79
C SER A 53 0.14 -24.77 0.83
N ILE A 54 1.05 -23.98 1.40
CA ILE A 54 2.45 -24.39 1.58
C ILE A 54 2.52 -25.58 2.54
N ALA A 55 1.81 -25.53 3.67
CA ALA A 55 1.76 -26.64 4.61
C ALA A 55 1.25 -27.93 3.95
N LEU A 56 0.21 -27.84 3.12
CA LEU A 56 -0.29 -28.99 2.36
C LEU A 56 0.77 -29.56 1.41
N GLN A 57 1.50 -28.70 0.69
CA GLN A 57 2.57 -29.13 -0.20
C GLN A 57 3.70 -29.82 0.58
N ARG A 58 4.10 -29.27 1.72
CA ARG A 58 5.13 -29.88 2.61
C ARG A 58 4.68 -31.25 3.10
N LYS A 59 3.42 -31.39 3.52
CA LYS A 59 2.85 -32.69 3.90
C LYS A 59 2.91 -33.69 2.75
N ASN A 60 2.51 -33.29 1.56
CA ASN A 60 2.52 -34.16 0.37
C ASN A 60 3.93 -34.58 -0.06
N ARG A 61 4.94 -33.78 0.26
CA ARG A 61 6.36 -34.11 0.06
C ARG A 61 6.96 -34.94 1.20
N GLY A 62 6.20 -35.22 2.26
CA GLY A 62 6.69 -35.92 3.45
C GLY A 62 7.59 -35.07 4.35
N GLU A 63 7.62 -33.75 4.16
CA GLU A 63 8.45 -32.83 4.96
C GLU A 63 7.86 -32.52 6.34
N ILE A 64 6.56 -32.73 6.52
CA ILE A 64 5.85 -32.58 7.80
C ILE A 64 4.86 -33.74 7.99
N THR A 65 4.55 -34.07 9.23
CA THR A 65 3.57 -35.12 9.53
C THR A 65 2.13 -34.66 9.23
N HIS A 66 1.19 -35.60 9.21
CA HIS A 66 -0.21 -35.26 9.09
C HIS A 66 -0.70 -34.42 10.28
N GLU A 67 -0.28 -34.75 11.49
CA GLU A 67 -0.64 -34.02 12.72
C GLU A 67 -0.12 -32.59 12.70
N GLU A 68 1.12 -32.39 12.23
CA GLU A 68 1.70 -31.07 12.01
C GLU A 68 0.89 -30.25 11.01
N PHE A 69 0.52 -30.85 9.87
CA PHE A 69 -0.35 -30.21 8.90
C PHE A 69 -1.70 -29.83 9.52
N MET A 70 -2.34 -30.72 10.29
CA MET A 70 -3.64 -30.46 10.89
C MET A 70 -3.58 -29.30 11.90
N ARG A 71 -2.50 -29.18 12.67
CA ARG A 71 -2.27 -28.02 13.55
C ARG A 71 -2.16 -26.71 12.76
N ILE A 72 -1.37 -26.70 11.69
CA ILE A 72 -1.21 -25.50 10.85
C ILE A 72 -2.52 -25.13 10.15
N ALA A 73 -3.24 -26.14 9.62
CA ALA A 73 -4.51 -25.93 8.95
C ALA A 73 -5.57 -25.35 9.91
N LYS A 74 -5.64 -25.87 11.15
CA LYS A 74 -6.53 -25.35 12.18
C LYS A 74 -6.21 -23.88 12.50
N ASP A 75 -4.95 -23.55 12.74
CA ASP A 75 -4.52 -22.16 12.97
C ASP A 75 -4.87 -21.24 11.78
N CYS A 76 -4.66 -21.71 10.55
CA CYS A 76 -5.06 -20.95 9.36
C CYS A 76 -6.57 -20.68 9.32
N VAL A 77 -7.40 -21.67 9.67
CA VAL A 77 -8.86 -21.52 9.73
C VAL A 77 -9.26 -20.52 10.81
N GLU A 78 -8.67 -20.61 12.01
CA GLU A 78 -8.97 -19.71 13.12
C GLU A 78 -8.60 -18.26 12.78
N ARG A 79 -7.41 -18.02 12.22
CA ARG A 79 -7.00 -16.69 11.77
C ARG A 79 -7.88 -16.16 10.64
N ALA A 80 -8.32 -17.02 9.72
CA ALA A 80 -9.24 -16.63 8.65
C ALA A 80 -10.60 -16.21 9.21
N LYS A 81 -11.15 -16.98 10.16
CA LYS A 81 -12.41 -16.65 10.83
C LYS A 81 -12.33 -15.32 11.58
N ALA A 82 -11.30 -15.13 12.39
CA ALA A 82 -11.09 -13.88 13.13
C ALA A 82 -11.02 -12.67 12.18
N ARG A 83 -10.38 -12.82 11.01
CA ARG A 83 -10.32 -11.76 9.99
C ARG A 83 -11.67 -11.49 9.31
N GLN A 84 -12.47 -12.53 9.08
CA GLN A 84 -13.81 -12.38 8.53
C GLN A 84 -14.76 -11.73 9.53
N GLU A 85 -14.70 -12.12 10.80
CA GLU A 85 -15.50 -11.56 11.88
C GLU A 85 -15.16 -10.09 12.11
N ALA A 86 -13.87 -9.72 12.14
CA ALA A 86 -13.47 -8.32 12.26
C ALA A 86 -13.99 -7.45 11.10
N ALA A 87 -13.89 -7.96 9.86
CA ALA A 87 -14.42 -7.25 8.70
C ALA A 87 -15.96 -7.15 8.75
N LYS A 88 -16.64 -8.22 9.17
CA LYS A 88 -18.09 -8.23 9.32
C LYS A 88 -18.56 -7.22 10.35
N LEU A 89 -17.91 -7.16 11.52
CA LEU A 89 -18.24 -6.20 12.57
C LEU A 89 -18.14 -4.75 12.06
N MET A 90 -17.12 -4.43 11.27
CA MET A 90 -17.03 -3.10 10.65
C MET A 90 -18.18 -2.81 9.69
N CYS A 91 -18.56 -3.78 8.85
CA CYS A 91 -19.73 -3.63 7.97
C CYS A 91 -21.03 -3.47 8.76
N ASP A 92 -21.27 -4.33 9.76
CA ASP A 92 -22.48 -4.30 10.59
C ASP A 92 -22.60 -2.94 11.32
N ARG A 93 -21.49 -2.35 11.77
CA ARG A 93 -21.47 -1.01 12.39
C ARG A 93 -21.88 0.08 11.40
N VAL A 94 -21.30 0.09 10.20
CA VAL A 94 -21.68 1.04 9.14
C VAL A 94 -23.16 0.89 8.78
N ASP A 95 -23.64 -0.35 8.63
CA ASP A 95 -25.03 -0.63 8.26
C ASP A 95 -26.02 -0.22 9.37
N SER A 96 -25.61 -0.31 10.64
CA SER A 96 -26.39 0.16 11.78
C SER A 96 -26.41 1.69 11.94
N GLY A 97 -25.68 2.43 11.09
CA GLY A 97 -25.55 3.87 11.16
C GLY A 97 -24.54 4.36 12.20
N GLU A 98 -23.71 3.47 12.77
CA GLU A 98 -22.59 3.85 13.62
C GLU A 98 -21.49 4.46 12.75
N ALA A 99 -20.98 5.63 13.17
CA ALA A 99 -19.92 6.32 12.44
C ALA A 99 -18.58 5.58 12.60
N VAL A 100 -18.16 4.86 11.57
CA VAL A 100 -16.79 4.34 11.45
C VAL A 100 -15.91 5.45 10.89
N SER A 101 -14.85 5.83 11.62
CA SER A 101 -13.94 6.88 11.15
C SER A 101 -13.08 6.38 9.98
N VAL A 102 -12.59 7.31 9.15
CA VAL A 102 -11.70 6.97 8.04
C VAL A 102 -10.42 6.32 8.58
N GLU A 103 -9.87 6.81 9.68
CA GLU A 103 -8.66 6.28 10.31
C GLU A 103 -8.87 4.86 10.85
N GLU A 104 -10.05 4.56 11.40
CA GLU A 104 -10.43 3.23 11.84
C GLU A 104 -10.55 2.28 10.64
N PHE A 105 -11.28 2.72 9.60
CA PHE A 105 -11.41 1.95 8.37
C PHE A 105 -10.05 1.69 7.70
N GLU A 106 -9.21 2.71 7.58
CA GLU A 106 -7.89 2.62 6.97
C GLU A 106 -6.96 1.67 7.74
N ARG A 107 -7.01 1.70 9.07
CA ARG A 107 -6.21 0.82 9.92
C ARG A 107 -6.53 -0.65 9.67
N ASP A 108 -7.81 -0.99 9.64
CA ASP A 108 -8.26 -2.39 9.71
C ASP A 108 -8.62 -2.99 8.35
N CYS A 109 -9.27 -2.23 7.47
CA CYS A 109 -9.79 -2.71 6.19
C CYS A 109 -9.26 -1.97 4.96
N GLY A 110 -8.64 -0.79 5.13
CA GLY A 110 -8.17 0.04 4.04
C GLY A 110 -7.03 -0.56 3.23
N TYR A 111 -6.46 0.24 2.35
CA TYR A 111 -5.31 -0.14 1.55
C TYR A 111 -4.02 0.00 2.36
N SER A 112 -2.96 -0.71 1.96
CA SER A 112 -1.63 -0.31 2.41
C SER A 112 -1.30 1.06 1.83
N GLU A 113 -0.35 1.79 2.43
CA GLU A 113 0.04 3.11 1.93
C GLU A 113 0.48 3.02 0.45
N GLU A 114 1.22 1.98 0.09
CA GLU A 114 1.70 1.76 -1.28
C GLU A 114 0.55 1.49 -2.26
N ASP A 115 -0.47 0.74 -1.83
CA ASP A 115 -1.64 0.44 -2.66
C ASP A 115 -2.62 1.63 -2.71
N TRP A 116 -2.69 2.42 -1.65
CA TRP A 116 -3.43 3.68 -1.61
C TRP A 116 -2.86 4.70 -2.60
N GLN A 117 -1.53 4.87 -2.63
CA GLN A 117 -0.87 5.77 -3.58
C GLN A 117 -1.16 5.42 -5.06
N LYS A 118 -1.33 4.13 -5.37
CA LYS A 118 -1.72 3.67 -6.71
C LYS A 118 -3.19 3.97 -7.04
N LEU A 119 -4.08 3.89 -6.06
CA LEU A 119 -5.52 4.14 -6.23
C LEU A 119 -5.88 5.60 -6.24
N ARG A 120 -5.19 6.41 -5.44
CA ARG A 120 -5.46 7.83 -5.22
C ARG A 120 -5.74 8.61 -6.50
N PRO A 121 -4.91 8.56 -7.56
CA PRO A 121 -5.18 9.33 -8.78
C PRO A 121 -6.48 8.90 -9.48
N ARG A 122 -6.84 7.61 -9.44
CA ARG A 122 -8.10 7.12 -10.02
C ARG A 122 -9.31 7.63 -9.25
N ILE A 123 -9.27 7.51 -7.92
CA ILE A 123 -10.35 7.96 -7.03
C ILE A 123 -10.58 9.46 -7.18
N MET A 124 -9.49 10.24 -7.23
CA MET A 124 -9.60 11.71 -7.43
C MET A 124 -10.23 12.05 -8.79
N ASN A 125 -9.79 11.40 -9.88
CA ASN A 125 -10.37 11.62 -11.20
C ASN A 125 -11.86 11.26 -11.25
N GLU A 126 -12.28 10.17 -10.59
CA GLU A 126 -13.68 9.76 -10.51
C GLU A 126 -14.51 10.73 -9.66
N ALA A 127 -13.98 11.21 -8.54
CA ALA A 127 -14.62 12.21 -7.69
C ALA A 127 -14.82 13.54 -8.45
N ASP A 128 -13.82 13.98 -9.21
CA ASP A 128 -13.90 15.18 -10.05
C ASP A 128 -14.95 15.00 -11.16
N ALA A 129 -14.96 13.84 -11.81
CA ALA A 129 -15.97 13.52 -12.83
C ALA A 129 -17.40 13.51 -12.25
N LEU A 130 -17.58 12.96 -11.06
CA LEU A 130 -18.86 12.97 -10.34
C LEU A 130 -19.27 14.40 -9.97
N ALA A 131 -18.36 15.21 -9.43
CA ALA A 131 -18.61 16.59 -9.07
C ALA A 131 -19.05 17.41 -10.29
N GLU A 132 -18.37 17.25 -11.43
CA GLU A 132 -18.73 17.89 -12.68
C GLU A 132 -20.10 17.45 -13.21
N ASN A 133 -20.41 16.16 -13.12
CA ASN A 133 -21.71 15.64 -13.53
C ASN A 133 -22.84 16.18 -12.63
N VAL A 134 -22.63 16.25 -11.32
CA VAL A 134 -23.60 16.85 -10.38
C VAL A 134 -23.81 18.33 -10.70
N ARG A 135 -22.73 19.08 -10.96
CA ARG A 135 -22.79 20.49 -11.35
C ARG A 135 -23.62 20.68 -12.62
N ARG A 136 -23.32 19.93 -13.69
CA ARG A 136 -24.06 19.98 -14.96
C ARG A 136 -25.53 19.61 -14.81
N ASN A 137 -25.83 18.56 -14.03
CA ASN A 137 -27.20 18.13 -13.79
C ASN A 137 -27.99 19.20 -13.03
N ARG A 138 -27.40 19.85 -12.02
CA ARG A 138 -28.02 20.98 -11.33
C ARG A 138 -28.34 22.11 -12.30
N SER A 139 -27.38 22.53 -13.14
CA SER A 139 -27.60 23.60 -14.13
C SER A 139 -28.75 23.30 -15.10
N ARG A 140 -28.88 22.04 -15.56
CA ARG A 140 -29.97 21.61 -16.45
C ARG A 140 -31.34 21.60 -15.75
N VAL A 141 -31.41 21.22 -14.48
CA VAL A 141 -32.65 21.25 -13.70
C VAL A 141 -33.13 22.68 -13.50
N PHE A 142 -32.21 23.62 -13.22
CA PHE A 142 -32.56 25.04 -13.10
C PHE A 142 -33.06 25.65 -14.42
N GLN A 143 -32.44 25.33 -15.56
CA GLN A 143 -32.91 25.80 -16.87
C GLN A 143 -34.27 25.22 -17.27
N LYS A 144 -34.55 23.93 -16.96
CA LYS A 144 -35.86 23.33 -17.27
C LYS A 144 -37.02 23.93 -16.45
N ARG A 145 -36.73 24.44 -15.25
CA ARG A 145 -37.73 25.13 -14.41
C ARG A 145 -38.06 26.52 -14.93
N SER A 146 -37.08 27.28 -15.41
CA SER A 146 -37.32 28.64 -15.94
C SER A 146 -38.10 28.65 -17.26
N LEU A 147 -38.05 27.55 -18.02
CA LEU A 147 -38.77 27.41 -19.30
C LEU A 147 -40.24 26.95 -19.18
N ARG A 148 -40.70 26.49 -18.00
CA ARG A 148 -42.10 26.07 -17.76
C ARG A 148 -42.95 27.12 -17.03
N GLY A 149 -42.35 28.24 -16.63
CA GLY A 149 -43.01 29.33 -15.89
C GLY A 149 -43.36 30.54 -16.75
N ARG A 150 -43.44 30.40 -18.07
CA ARG A 150 -43.97 31.41 -18.99
C ARG A 150 -45.24 30.90 -19.63
#